data_AF-A0A382BF51-F1
#
_entry.id   AF-A0A382BF51-F1
#
_cell.length_a   1.000
_cell.length_b   1.000
_cell.length_c   1.000
_cell.angle_alpha   90.00
_cell.angle_beta   90.00
_cell.angle_gamma   90.00
#
_symmetry.space_group_name_H-M   'P 1'
#
loop_
_entity.id
_entity.type
_entity.pdbx_description
1 polymer ?
#
loop_
_entity_poly.entity_id
_entity_poly.type
_entity_poly.pdbx_seq_one_letter_code
_entity_poly.pdbx_strand_id
1 'polypeptide(L)'
;PAQQPWHSSQYQTLPEVYVQNASLEIARAQLIFESRTIAGEVVMPFFTEGHEGFDINEEEDWQLAEGMLSSGEVELPPVTVDPFPRKT
;
A
#
# COMPACT_ATOMS: atom_id res chain seq x y z
N PRO A 1 17.25 -10.10 24.79
CA PRO A 1 16.50 -10.00 26.08
C PRO A 1 15.49 -8.84 26.02
N ALA A 2 14.31 -8.97 26.64
CA ALA A 2 13.18 -8.04 26.55
C ALA A 2 13.42 -6.60 27.07
N GLN A 3 14.66 -6.25 27.46
CA GLN A 3 15.06 -4.92 27.95
C GLN A 3 16.06 -4.19 27.04
N GLN A 4 16.56 -4.84 25.98
CA GLN A 4 17.48 -4.19 25.06
C GLN A 4 16.69 -3.31 24.07
N PRO A 5 17.03 -2.03 23.91
CA PRO A 5 16.31 -1.17 22.98
C PRO A 5 16.56 -1.63 21.54
N TRP A 6 15.55 -1.48 20.68
CA TRP A 6 15.58 -1.99 19.30
C TRP A 6 16.76 -1.46 18.46
N HIS A 7 17.20 -0.22 18.69
CA HIS A 7 18.37 0.35 18.00
C HIS A 7 19.70 -0.35 18.33
N SER A 8 19.72 -1.18 19.38
CA SER A 8 20.87 -2.01 19.77
C SER A 8 20.65 -3.50 19.46
N SER A 9 19.49 -3.89 18.92
CA SER A 9 19.17 -5.29 18.61
C SER A 9 19.63 -5.69 17.20
N GLN A 10 19.90 -6.98 17.01
CA GLN A 10 20.17 -7.53 15.68
C GLN A 10 18.89 -7.47 14.83
N TYR A 11 19.01 -7.11 13.55
CA TYR A 11 17.84 -6.93 12.66
C TYR A 11 16.90 -8.15 12.64
N GLN A 12 17.45 -9.38 12.61
CA GLN A 12 16.67 -10.62 12.58
C GLN A 12 15.88 -10.88 13.88
N THR A 13 16.18 -10.15 14.96
CA THR A 13 15.49 -10.25 16.25
C THR A 13 14.42 -9.19 16.44
N LEU A 14 14.30 -8.25 15.49
CA LEU A 14 13.25 -7.24 15.51
C LEU A 14 11.92 -7.87 15.09
N PRO A 15 10.79 -7.36 15.62
CA PRO A 15 9.48 -7.79 15.16
C PRO A 15 9.27 -7.40 13.69
N GLU A 16 8.46 -8.20 13.00
CA GLU A 16 7.95 -7.81 11.69
C GLU A 16 7.05 -6.57 11.84
N VAL A 17 7.22 -5.63 10.93
CA VAL A 17 6.41 -4.40 10.86
C VAL A 17 5.95 -4.21 9.42
N TYR A 18 4.73 -3.69 9.27
CA TYR A 18 4.16 -3.37 7.97
C TYR A 18 3.94 -1.87 7.88
N VAL A 19 4.14 -1.32 6.68
CA VAL A 19 3.92 0.10 6.39
C VAL A 19 2.75 0.19 5.42
N GLN A 20 1.79 1.06 5.73
CA GLN A 20 0.67 1.34 4.85
C GLN A 20 1.13 2.27 3.72
N ASN A 21 0.80 1.93 2.48
CA ASN A 21 1.26 2.62 1.26
C ASN A 21 0.18 3.48 0.57
N ALA A 22 -0.97 3.68 1.23
CA ALA A 22 -2.11 4.45 0.74
C ALA A 22 -2.75 3.99 -0.59
N SER A 23 -2.35 2.86 -1.17
CA SER A 23 -2.76 2.48 -2.52
C SER A 23 -4.19 1.90 -2.60
N LEU A 24 -4.66 1.20 -1.56
CA LEU A 24 -6.01 0.64 -1.49
C LEU A 24 -6.57 0.74 -0.08
N GLU A 25 -7.79 1.28 0.03
CA GLU A 25 -8.56 1.26 1.27
C GLU A 25 -10.01 0.84 0.99
N ILE A 26 -10.51 -0.11 1.78
CA ILE A 26 -11.90 -0.58 1.73
C ILE A 26 -12.50 -0.43 3.12
N ALA A 27 -13.46 0.48 3.25
CA ALA A 27 -14.12 0.76 4.51
C ALA A 27 -15.64 0.64 4.39
N ARG A 28 -16.30 0.33 5.50
CA ARG A 28 -17.77 0.44 5.59
C ARG A 28 -18.15 1.91 5.61
N ALA A 29 -18.91 2.37 4.61
CA ALA A 29 -19.30 3.78 4.47
C ALA A 29 -19.98 4.36 5.72
N GLN A 30 -20.70 3.54 6.50
CA GLN A 30 -21.37 3.96 7.73
C GLN A 30 -20.39 4.48 8.81
N LEU A 31 -19.13 4.02 8.81
CA LEU A 31 -18.09 4.41 9.79
C LEU A 31 -17.84 5.92 9.81
N ILE A 32 -17.93 6.56 8.65
CA ILE A 32 -17.74 8.01 8.50
C ILE A 32 -18.71 8.78 9.41
N PHE A 33 -19.96 8.30 9.50
CA PHE A 33 -21.00 8.96 10.28
C PHE A 33 -20.96 8.59 11.77
N GLU A 34 -20.63 7.34 12.08
CA GLU A 34 -20.65 6.84 13.47
C GLU A 34 -19.41 7.25 14.26
N SER A 35 -18.24 7.22 13.62
CA SER A 35 -16.94 7.29 14.30
C SER A 35 -16.01 8.37 13.75
N ARG A 36 -16.38 9.02 12.64
CA ARG A 36 -15.58 10.07 11.97
C ARG A 36 -14.15 9.60 11.64
N THR A 37 -14.00 8.31 11.33
CA THR A 37 -12.76 7.71 10.84
C THR A 37 -13.06 6.80 9.66
N ILE A 38 -12.04 6.57 8.83
CA ILE A 38 -12.08 5.66 7.67
C ILE A 38 -11.53 4.26 8.02
N ALA A 39 -10.69 4.15 9.05
CA ALA A 39 -10.04 2.89 9.44
C ALA A 39 -10.91 1.99 10.36
N GLY A 40 -11.73 2.58 11.23
CA GLY A 40 -12.46 1.83 12.27
C GLY A 40 -11.55 1.27 13.38
N GLU A 41 -12.08 0.36 14.20
CA GLU A 41 -11.34 -0.25 15.33
C GLU A 41 -10.62 -1.55 14.95
N VAL A 42 -11.03 -2.20 13.86
CA VAL A 42 -10.45 -3.45 13.37
C VAL A 42 -9.91 -3.21 11.97
N VAL A 43 -8.59 -3.32 11.83
CA VAL A 43 -7.88 -3.13 10.56
C VAL A 43 -7.31 -4.46 10.10
N MET A 44 -7.54 -4.80 8.83
CA MET A 44 -7.00 -5.99 8.18
C MET A 44 -6.11 -5.56 7.01
N PRO A 45 -4.88 -6.07 6.88
CA PRO A 45 -4.01 -5.70 5.77
C PRO A 45 -4.45 -6.36 4.47
N PHE A 46 -4.30 -5.64 3.37
CA PHE A 46 -4.17 -6.19 2.04
C PHE A 46 -2.69 -6.07 1.66
N PHE A 47 -2.03 -7.19 1.40
CA PHE A 47 -0.61 -7.20 1.08
C PHE A 47 -0.42 -6.94 -0.41
N THR A 48 0.25 -5.84 -0.73
CA THR A 48 0.70 -5.52 -2.10
C THR A 48 2.00 -6.24 -2.42
N GLU A 49 2.19 -6.63 -3.67
CA GLU A 49 3.40 -7.28 -4.17
C GLU A 49 4.22 -6.34 -5.08
N GLY A 50 5.55 -6.43 -5.00
CA GLY A 50 6.44 -5.64 -5.86
C GLY A 50 6.18 -4.12 -5.77
N HIS A 51 5.83 -3.52 -6.92
CA HIS A 51 5.61 -2.08 -7.08
C HIS A 51 4.14 -1.66 -7.04
N GLU A 52 3.21 -2.54 -6.66
CA GLU A 52 1.77 -2.22 -6.54
C GLU A 52 1.48 -1.08 -5.55
N GLY A 53 2.42 -0.84 -4.61
CA GLY A 53 2.38 0.23 -3.63
C GLY A 53 3.14 1.50 -3.98
N PHE A 54 3.63 1.65 -5.22
CA PHE A 54 4.45 2.79 -5.61
C PHE A 54 3.61 4.08 -5.63
N ASP A 55 4.01 5.06 -4.83
CA ASP A 55 3.30 6.33 -4.64
C ASP A 55 4.08 7.48 -5.29
N ILE A 56 3.36 8.46 -5.84
CA ILE A 56 3.96 9.59 -6.57
C ILE A 56 3.62 10.87 -5.81
N ASN A 57 4.62 11.46 -5.17
CA ASN A 57 4.47 12.70 -4.41
C ASN A 57 5.24 13.85 -5.06
N GLU A 58 6.43 13.57 -5.57
CA GLU A 58 7.36 14.54 -6.14
C GLU A 58 7.70 14.21 -7.61
N GLU A 59 8.38 15.13 -8.30
CA GLU A 59 8.75 14.96 -9.71
C GLU A 59 9.73 13.79 -9.91
N GLU A 60 10.62 13.54 -8.95
CA GLU A 60 11.57 12.44 -8.99
C GLU A 60 10.87 11.06 -8.95
N ASP A 61 9.75 10.94 -8.23
CA ASP A 61 8.96 9.70 -8.18
C ASP A 61 8.38 9.38 -9.56
N TRP A 62 7.94 10.42 -10.29
CA TRP A 62 7.44 10.28 -11.66
C TRP A 62 8.54 9.81 -12.61
N GLN A 63 9.72 10.44 -12.56
CA GLN A 63 10.87 10.06 -13.40
C GLN A 63 11.29 8.61 -13.11
N LEU A 64 11.25 8.19 -11.85
CA LEU A 64 11.54 6.82 -11.46
C LEU A 64 10.50 5.84 -12.03
N ALA A 65 9.21 6.16 -11.94
CA ALA A 65 8.14 5.33 -12.51
C ALA A 65 8.31 5.15 -14.03
N GLU A 66 8.57 6.23 -14.77
CA GLU A 66 8.83 6.17 -16.21
C GLU A 66 10.09 5.36 -16.53
N GLY A 67 11.15 5.52 -15.73
CA GLY A 67 12.38 4.74 -15.84
C GLY A 67 12.13 3.25 -15.74
N MET A 68 11.43 2.81 -14.68
CA MET A 68 11.11 1.40 -14.44
C MET A 68 10.23 0.79 -15.56
N LEU A 69 9.28 1.57 -16.09
CA LEU A 69 8.46 1.14 -17.23
C LEU A 69 9.30 1.00 -18.50
N SER A 70 10.20 1.95 -18.77
CA SER A 70 11.03 1.96 -19.98
C SER A 70 12.10 0.86 -19.98
N SER A 71 12.61 0.47 -18.81
CA SER A 71 13.59 -0.62 -18.66
C SER A 71 12.93 -2.00 -18.66
N GLY A 72 11.60 -2.07 -18.52
CA GLY A 72 10.85 -3.31 -18.38
C GLY A 72 10.98 -3.96 -17.00
N GLU A 73 11.39 -3.19 -15.98
CA GLU A 73 11.43 -3.64 -14.58
C GLU A 73 10.02 -3.82 -13.99
N VAL A 74 9.06 -3.02 -14.48
CA VAL A 74 7.65 -3.12 -14.10
C VAL A 74 6.77 -3.13 -15.34
N GLU A 75 5.63 -3.81 -15.23
CA GLU A 75 4.58 -3.83 -16.23
C GLU A 75 3.22 -3.69 -15.55
N LEU A 76 2.27 -3.05 -16.24
CA LEU A 76 0.89 -3.02 -15.76
C LEU A 76 0.26 -4.41 -15.95
N PRO A 77 -0.46 -4.95 -14.96
CA PRO A 77 -1.09 -6.25 -15.09
C PRO A 77 -2.13 -6.23 -16.22
N PRO A 78 -2.19 -7.29 -17.06
CA PRO A 78 -3.18 -7.35 -18.13
C PRO A 78 -4.58 -7.50 -17.55
N VAL A 79 -5.48 -6.57 -17.88
CA VAL A 79 -6.90 -6.65 -17.53
C VAL A 79 -7.64 -7.36 -18.67
N THR A 80 -8.03 -8.61 -18.45
CA THR A 80 -8.67 -9.46 -19.47
C THR A 80 -10.20 -9.43 -19.43
N VAL A 81 -10.78 -8.68 -18.51
CA VAL A 81 -12.22 -8.55 -18.33
C VAL A 81 -12.71 -7.23 -18.92
N ASP A 82 -13.91 -7.26 -19.52
CA ASP A 82 -14.56 -6.04 -19.97
C ASP A 82 -14.87 -5.12 -18.78
N PRO A 83 -14.79 -3.80 -18.96
CA PRO A 83 -15.20 -2.84 -17.94
C PRO A 83 -16.65 -3.05 -17.50
N PHE A 84 -16.93 -2.81 -16.22
CA PHE A 84 -18.31 -2.88 -15.72
C PHE A 84 -19.20 -1.87 -16.47
N PRO A 85 -20.42 -2.25 -16.89
CA PRO A 85 -21.28 -1.35 -17.64
C PRO A 85 -21.60 -0.10 -16.81
N ARG A 86 -21.44 1.07 -17.43
CA ARG A 86 -21.81 2.34 -16.80
C ARG A 86 -23.31 2.34 -16.51
N LYS A 87 -23.68 2.36 -15.23
CA LYS A 87 -25.05 2.67 -14.83
C LYS A 87 -25.31 4.13 -15.20
N THR A 88 -26.22 4.35 -16.14
CA THR A 88 -26.76 5.66 -16.52
C THR A 88 -28.04 5.93 -15.75
#